data_AF-A0A508AU51-F1
#
_entry.id   AF-A0A508AU51-F1
#
_cell.length_a   1.000
_cell.length_b   1.000
_cell.length_c   1.000
_cell.angle_alpha   90.00
_cell.angle_beta   90.00
_cell.angle_gamma   90.00
#
_symmetry.space_group_name_H-M   'P 1'
#
loop_
_entity.id
_entity.type
_entity.pdbx_description
1 polymer ?
#
loop_
_entity_poly.entity_id
_entity_poly.type
_entity_poly.pdbx_seq_one_letter_code
_entity_poly.pdbx_strand_id
1 'polypeptide(L)' 'MQIVFLLISLAAFFGGVLLLGGAKSAIHEILAGVTFLIWAVFFVGAGVIGAIREAAKELLAAQQK' A
#
# COMPACT_ATOMS: atom_id res chain seq x y z
N MET A 1 6.43 -1.34 11.18
CA MET A 1 6.56 -1.24 9.71
C MET A 1 5.23 -1.43 8.98
N GLN A 2 4.49 -2.54 9.14
CA GLN A 2 3.21 -2.77 8.43
C GLN A 2 2.21 -1.60 8.52
N ILE A 3 2.01 -1.03 9.72
CA ILE A 3 1.11 0.12 9.93
C ILE A 3 1.55 1.37 9.13
N VAL A 4 2.86 1.57 8.97
CA VAL A 4 3.41 2.72 8.25
C VAL A 4 3.14 2.57 6.75
N PHE A 5 3.36 1.38 6.18
CA PHE A 5 3.01 1.08 4.78
C PHE A 5 1.51 1.26 4.52
N LEU A 6 0.66 0.86 5.47
CA LEU A 6 -0.79 1.05 5.37
C LEU A 6 -1.19 2.53 5.38
N LEU A 7 -0.59 3.35 6.25
CA LEU A 7 -0.87 4.78 6.33
C LEU A 7 -0.39 5.53 5.07
N ILE A 8 0.81 5.19 4.57
CA ILE A 8 1.33 5.76 3.31
C ILE A 8 0.43 5.35 2.13
N SER A 9 -0.02 4.10 2.09
CA SER A 9 -1.01 3.62 1.12
C SER A 9 -2.27 4.50 1.18
N LEU A 10 -2.90 4.65 2.34
CA LEU A 10 -4.10 5.49 2.46
C LEU A 10 -3.87 6.93 1.98
N ALA A 11 -2.74 7.54 2.36
CA ALA A 11 -2.38 8.88 1.92
C ALA A 11 -2.23 8.96 0.39
N ALA A 12 -1.57 7.98 -0.24
CA ALA A 12 -1.44 7.90 -1.69
C ALA A 12 -2.79 7.69 -2.38
N PHE A 13 -3.68 6.88 -1.82
CA PHE A 13 -5.03 6.68 -2.36
C PHE A 13 -5.83 7.98 -2.38
N PHE A 14 -5.94 8.67 -1.24
CA PHE A 14 -6.68 9.93 -1.16
C PHE A 14 -6.02 11.02 -2.00
N GLY A 15 -4.68 11.06 -2.05
CA GLY A 15 -3.94 11.95 -2.94
C GLY A 15 -4.27 11.71 -4.41
N GLY A 16 -4.30 10.45 -4.85
CA GLY A 16 -4.69 10.06 -6.20
C GLY A 16 -6.13 10.47 -6.55
N VAL A 17 -7.07 10.28 -5.62
CA VAL A 17 -8.48 10.69 -5.79
C VAL A 17 -8.60 12.20 -5.95
N LEU A 18 -7.90 12.98 -5.13
CA LEU A 18 -7.90 14.45 -5.23
C LEU A 18 -7.27 14.94 -6.54
N LEU A 19 -6.15 14.33 -6.96
CA LEU A 19 -5.49 14.66 -8.23
C LEU A 19 -6.38 14.35 -9.43
N LEU A 20 -7.07 13.20 -9.42
CA LEU A 20 -7.97 12.81 -10.49
C LEU A 20 -9.23 13.69 -10.52
N GLY A 21 -9.83 13.97 -9.36
CA GLY A 21 -11.02 14.83 -9.25
C GLY A 21 -10.75 16.29 -9.62
N GLY A 22 -9.51 16.75 -9.49
CA GLY A 22 -9.06 18.09 -9.88
C GLY A 22 -8.38 18.16 -11.25
N ALA A 23 -8.32 17.06 -12.01
CA ALA A 23 -7.56 16.99 -13.25
C ALA A 23 -8.12 17.93 -14.31
N LYS A 24 -7.27 18.78 -14.87
CA LYS A 24 -7.60 19.72 -15.97
C LYS A 24 -6.88 19.43 -17.27
N SER A 25 -5.97 18.46 -17.26
CA SER A 25 -5.20 18.05 -18.43
C SER A 25 -4.76 16.60 -18.31
N ALA A 26 -4.42 15.98 -19.44
CA ALA A 26 -3.93 14.60 -19.50
C ALA A 26 -2.71 14.35 -18.58
N ILE A 27 -1.89 15.37 -18.34
CA ILE A 27 -0.75 15.26 -17.42
C ILE A 27 -1.21 14.98 -15.99
N HIS A 28 -2.30 15.63 -15.53
CA HIS A 28 -2.84 15.41 -14.19
C HIS A 28 -3.45 14.01 -14.04
N GLU A 29 -4.11 13.52 -15.10
CA GLU A 29 -4.63 12.15 -15.13
C GLU A 29 -3.52 11.11 -15.06
N ILE A 30 -2.43 11.31 -15.81
CA ILE A 30 -1.24 10.45 -15.74
C ILE A 30 -0.63 10.49 -14.33
N LEU A 31 -0.50 11.68 -13.73
CA LEU A 31 0.04 11.84 -12.39
C LEU A 31 -0.82 11.11 -11.33
N ALA A 32 -2.14 11.21 -11.44
CA ALA A 32 -3.07 10.47 -10.59
C ALA A 32 -2.91 8.96 -10.79
N GLY A 33 -2.78 8.50 -12.05
CA GLY A 33 -2.50 7.11 -12.38
C GLY A 33 -1.22 6.57 -11.74
N VAL A 34 -0.11 7.32 -11.83
CA VAL A 34 1.15 6.97 -11.16
C VAL A 34 0.98 6.92 -9.64
N THR A 35 0.21 7.86 -9.08
CA THR A 35 -0.08 7.88 -7.64
C THR A 35 -0.86 6.64 -7.20
N PHE A 36 -1.82 6.17 -8.01
CA PHE A 36 -2.54 4.92 -7.77
C PHE A 36 -1.66 3.67 -7.90
N LEU A 37 -0.68 3.66 -8.82
CA LEU A 37 0.31 2.59 -8.90
C LEU A 37 1.16 2.52 -7.63
N ILE A 38 1.61 3.67 -7.12
CA ILE A 38 2.33 3.76 -5.84
C ILE A 38 1.45 3.22 -4.71
N TRP A 39 0.21 3.67 -4.61
CA TRP A 39 -0.76 3.16 -3.64
C TRP A 39 -0.85 1.63 -3.66
N ALA A 40 -1.00 1.03 -4.85
CA ALA A 40 -1.13 -0.42 -5.01
C ALA A 40 0.10 -1.17 -4.49
N VAL A 41 1.31 -0.69 -4.79
CA VAL A 41 2.56 -1.27 -4.30
C VAL A 41 2.63 -1.24 -2.77
N PHE A 42 2.33 -0.08 -2.16
CA PHE A 42 2.35 0.05 -0.71
C PHE A 42 1.28 -0.81 -0.02
N PHE A 43 0.09 -0.89 -0.61
CA PHE A 43 -1.02 -1.68 -0.08
C PHE A 43 -0.71 -3.19 -0.12
N VAL A 44 -0.26 -3.70 -1.26
CA VAL A 44 0.13 -5.12 -1.41
C VAL A 44 1.33 -5.43 -0.53
N GLY A 45 2.34 -4.55 -0.49
CA GLY A 45 3.51 -4.70 0.37
C GLY A 45 3.14 -4.81 1.86
N ALA A 46 2.19 -4.01 2.35
CA ALA A 46 1.70 -4.11 3.72
C ALA A 46 1.04 -5.48 4.00
N GLY A 47 0.27 -6.00 3.04
CA GLY A 47 -0.37 -7.32 3.13
C GLY A 47 0.66 -8.46 3.18
N VAL A 48 1.63 -8.44 2.27
CA VAL A 48 2.70 -9.46 2.19
C VAL A 48 3.53 -9.49 3.48
N ILE A 49 3.96 -8.33 3.99
CA ILE A 49 4.71 -8.24 5.25
C ILE A 49 3.87 -8.80 6.42
N GLY A 50 2.57 -8.51 6.44
CA GLY A 50 1.64 -9.04 7.43
C GLY A 50 1.57 -10.57 7.40
N ALA A 51 1.39 -11.15 6.20
CA ALA A 51 1.31 -12.59 6.00
C ALA A 51 2.62 -13.30 6.39
N ILE A 52 3.78 -12.75 5.98
CA ILE A 52 5.09 -13.31 6.36
C ILE A 52 5.28 -13.27 7.88
N ARG A 53 4.90 -12.17 8.53
CA ARG A 53 5.03 -12.06 10.00
C ARG A 53 4.21 -13.12 10.72
N GLU A 54 3.00 -13.40 10.23
CA GLU A 54 2.13 -14.39 10.86
C GLU A 54 2.64 -15.81 10.62
N ALA A 55 3.04 -16.15 9.39
CA ALA A 55 3.65 -17.44 9.07
C ALA A 55 4.92 -17.70 9.88
N ALA A 56 5.77 -16.68 10.09
CA ALA A 56 6.97 -16.81 10.90
C ALA A 56 6.67 -17.11 12.38
N LYS A 57 5.60 -16.52 12.95
CA LYS A 57 5.17 -16.82 14.32
C LYS A 57 4.68 -18.25 14.46
N GLU A 58 3.88 -18.74 13.50
CA GLU A 58 3.40 -20.11 13.50
C GLU A 58 4.56 -21.11 13.41
N LEU A 59 5.55 -20.83 12.55
CA LEU A 59 6.74 -21.66 12.41
C LEU A 59 7.54 -21.74 13.72
N LEU A 60 7.74 -20.60 14.39
CA LEU A 60 8.45 -20.53 15.68
C LEU A 60 7.68 -21.28 16.78
N ALA A 61 6.35 -21.15 16.82
CA ALA A 61 5.52 -21.87 17.78
C ALA A 61 5.52 -23.39 17.55
N ALA A 62 5.64 -23.84 16.29
CA ALA A 62 5.75 -25.24 15.95
C ALA A 62 7.10 -25.86 16.34
N GLN A 63 8.19 -25.08 16.35
CA GLN A 63 9.52 -25.56 16.77
C GLN A 63 9.74 -25.58 18.30
N GLN A 64 8.83 -24.98 19.07
CA GLN A 64 8.87 -24.98 20.54
C GLN A 64 8.04 -26.09 21.19
N LYS A 65 7.40 -26.94 20.38
CA LYS A 65 6.69 -28.16 20.82
C LYS A 65 7.53 -29.40 20.51
#